data_AF-A0A2V9G885-F1
#
_entry.id   AF-A0A2V9G885-F1
#
_cell.length_a   1.000
_cell.length_b   1.000
_cell.length_c   1.000
_cell.angle_alpha   90.00
_cell.angle_beta   90.00
_cell.angle_gamma   90.00
#
_symmetry.space_group_name_H-M   'P 1'
#
loop_
_entity.id
_entity.type
_entity.pdbx_description
1 polymer ?
#
loop_
_entity_poly.entity_id
_entity_poly.type
_entity_poly.pdbx_seq_one_letter_code
_entity_poly.pdbx_strand_id
1 'polypeptide(L)'
;MLSAFLIALREGVEASLVVGIILVYLSRTGRGGLVRFVWYGVAAAAALSLGVAVALERWRISEDGFEGLMLLIASVFVITM
;
A
#
# COMPACT_ATOMS: atom_id res chain seq x y z
N MET A 1 4.28 15.42 12.00
CA MET A 1 3.05 14.61 12.19
C MET A 1 1.96 14.94 11.19
N LEU A 2 1.53 16.21 11.07
CA LEU A 2 0.56 16.60 10.03
C LEU A 2 1.01 16.28 8.60
N SER A 3 2.30 16.49 8.29
CA SER A 3 2.90 16.12 6.99
C SER A 3 2.75 14.63 6.67
N ALA A 4 3.15 13.76 7.61
CA ALA A 4 3.03 12.31 7.45
C ALA A 4 1.57 11.86 7.27
N PHE A 5 0.63 12.50 7.98
CA PHE A 5 -0.79 12.24 7.79
C PHE A 5 -1.29 12.65 6.40
N LEU A 6 -0.93 13.84 5.92
CA LEU A 6 -1.30 14.31 4.57
C LEU A 6 -0.71 13.43 3.46
N ILE A 7 0.51 12.92 3.67
CA ILE A 7 1.17 11.98 2.76
C ILE A 7 0.39 10.67 2.70
N ALA A 8 0.11 10.06 3.86
CA ALA A 8 -0.66 8.82 3.94
C ALA A 8 -2.07 8.97 3.35
N LEU A 9 -2.72 10.12 3.56
CA LEU A 9 -4.03 10.40 2.98
C LEU A 9 -3.95 10.48 1.45
N ARG A 10 -2.96 11.18 0.88
CA ARG A 10 -2.76 11.28 -0.57
C ARG A 10 -2.56 9.90 -1.20
N GLU A 11 -1.66 9.11 -0.62
CA GLU A 11 -1.32 7.77 -1.10
C GLU A 11 -2.51 6.81 -0.97
N GLY A 12 -3.26 6.89 0.13
CA GLY A 12 -4.48 6.11 0.33
C GLY A 12 -5.58 6.48 -0.68
N VAL A 13 -5.77 7.78 -0.95
CA VAL A 13 -6.73 8.25 -1.95
C VAL A 13 -6.32 7.79 -3.35
N GLU A 14 -5.05 7.95 -3.74
CA GLU A 14 -4.52 7.45 -5.01
C GLU A 14 -4.72 5.95 -5.17
N ALA A 15 -4.42 5.15 -4.14
CA ALA A 15 -4.64 3.70 -4.16
C ALA A 15 -6.12 3.35 -4.36
N SER A 16 -7.03 4.02 -3.63
CA SER A 16 -8.48 3.81 -3.79
C SER A 16 -8.98 4.20 -5.19
N LEU A 17 -8.39 5.24 -5.77
CA LEU A 17 -8.71 5.73 -7.11
C LEU A 17 -8.26 4.72 -8.18
N VAL A 18 -7.06 4.15 -8.06
CA VAL A 18 -6.57 3.09 -8.96
C VAL A 18 -7.48 1.87 -8.91
N VAL A 19 -7.86 1.41 -7.71
CA VAL A 19 -8.80 0.28 -7.54
C VAL A 19 -10.16 0.62 -8.17
N GLY A 20 -10.66 1.84 -7.96
CA GLY A 20 -11.89 2.34 -8.57
C GLY A 20 -11.85 2.33 -10.10
N ILE A 21 -10.76 2.79 -10.71
CA ILE A 21 -10.56 2.76 -12.17
C ILE A 21 -10.64 1.32 -12.68
N ILE A 22 -9.97 0.38 -12.01
CA ILE A 22 -9.97 -1.04 -12.42
C ILE A 22 -11.38 -1.62 -12.34
N LEU A 23 -12.13 -1.35 -11.27
CA LEU A 23 -13.51 -1.80 -11.10
C LEU A 23 -14.45 -1.21 -12.16
N VAL A 24 -14.32 0.08 -12.45
CA VAL A 24 -15.09 0.76 -13.49
C VAL A 24 -14.74 0.19 -14.87
N TYR A 25 -13.45 -0.04 -15.15
CA TYR A 25 -13.00 -0.63 -16.41
C TYR A 25 -13.58 -2.04 -16.62
N LEU A 26 -13.55 -2.89 -15.60
CA LEU A 26 -14.12 -4.24 -15.67
C LEU A 26 -15.63 -4.24 -15.87
N SER A 27 -16.35 -3.31 -15.22
CA SER A 27 -17.80 -3.18 -15.43
C SER A 27 -18.13 -2.65 -16.83
N ARG A 28 -17.37 -1.68 -17.35
CA ARG A 28 -17.54 -1.13 -18.71
C ARG A 28 -17.23 -2.12 -19.82
N THR A 29 -16.29 -3.04 -19.59
CA THR A 29 -15.91 -4.08 -20.58
C THR A 29 -16.78 -5.33 -20.52
N GLY A 30 -17.84 -5.34 -19.70
CA GLY A 30 -18.72 -6.50 -19.54
C GLY A 30 -18.07 -7.68 -18.81
N ARG A 31 -16.88 -7.49 -18.23
CA ARG A 31 -16.10 -8.52 -17.53
C ARG A 31 -16.35 -8.48 -16.02
N GLY A 32 -17.61 -8.32 -15.62
CA GLY A 32 -18.01 -8.24 -14.20
C GLY A 32 -17.58 -9.45 -13.36
N GLY A 33 -17.46 -10.64 -13.98
CA GLY A 33 -16.95 -11.84 -13.30
C GLY A 33 -15.52 -11.71 -12.76
N LEU A 34 -14.70 -10.78 -13.30
CA LEU A 34 -13.33 -10.55 -12.85
C LEU A 34 -13.25 -9.60 -11.64
N VAL A 35 -14.32 -8.89 -11.30
CA VAL A 35 -14.37 -7.95 -10.18
C VAL A 35 -14.02 -8.63 -8.85
N ARG A 36 -14.40 -9.90 -8.68
CA ARG A 36 -14.05 -10.69 -7.50
C ARG A 36 -12.53 -10.80 -7.28
N PHE A 37 -11.76 -10.88 -8.37
CA PHE A 37 -10.30 -10.98 -8.28
C PHE A 37 -9.66 -9.67 -7.85
N VAL A 38 -10.26 -8.53 -8.21
CA VAL A 38 -9.82 -7.22 -7.70
C VAL A 38 -9.98 -7.16 -6.19
N TRP A 39 -11.15 -7.58 -5.68
CA TRP A 39 -11.40 -7.63 -4.24
C TRP A 39 -10.51 -8.63 -3.50
N TYR A 40 -10.23 -9.80 -4.10
CA TYR A 40 -9.24 -10.73 -3.55
C TYR A 40 -7.85 -10.09 -3.48
N GLY A 41 -7.45 -9.32 -4.50
CA GLY A 41 -6.19 -8.57 -4.49
C GLY A 41 -6.12 -7.55 -3.36
N VAL A 42 -7.18 -6.76 -3.17
CA VAL A 42 -7.26 -5.77 -2.07
C VAL A 42 -7.20 -6.46 -0.70
N ALA A 43 -7.98 -7.53 -0.51
CA ALA A 43 -7.97 -8.30 0.73
C ALA A 43 -6.61 -8.93 1.01
N ALA A 44 -5.96 -9.50 0.00
CA ALA A 44 -4.63 -10.08 0.11
C ALA A 44 -3.58 -9.02 0.45
N ALA A 45 -3.64 -7.84 -0.18
CA ALA A 45 -2.74 -6.72 0.13
C ALA A 45 -2.88 -6.25 1.58
N ALA A 46 -4.12 -6.11 2.07
CA ALA A 46 -4.40 -5.74 3.45
C ALA A 46 -3.91 -6.81 4.44
N ALA A 47 -4.16 -8.08 4.16
CA ALA A 47 -3.72 -9.20 4.99
C ALA A 47 -2.19 -9.33 5.03
N LEU A 48 -1.51 -9.15 3.89
CA LEU A 48 -0.04 -9.14 3.82
C LEU A 48 0.55 -7.97 4.60
N SER A 49 -0.02 -6.77 4.48
CA SER A 49 0.43 -5.59 5.23
C SER A 49 0.35 -5.84 6.75
N LEU A 50 -0.78 -6.34 7.24
CA LEU A 50 -0.95 -6.71 8.64
C LEU A 50 -0.01 -7.85 9.07
N GLY A 51 0.14 -8.87 8.22
CA GLY A 51 1.01 -10.01 8.49
C GLY A 51 2.48 -9.59 8.64
N VAL A 52 2.96 -8.68 7.78
CA VAL A 52 4.31 -8.12 7.89
C VAL A 52 4.45 -7.28 9.15
N ALA A 53 3.48 -6.42 9.47
CA ALA A 53 3.51 -5.61 10.69
C ALA A 53 3.63 -6.49 11.95
N VAL A 54 2.80 -7.53 12.07
CA VAL A 54 2.84 -8.47 13.19
C VAL A 54 4.16 -9.26 13.22
N ALA A 55 4.68 -9.66 12.06
CA ALA A 55 5.95 -10.38 11.99
C ALA A 55 7.12 -9.52 12.47
N LEU A 56 7.17 -8.25 12.05
CA LEU A 56 8.19 -7.28 12.48
C LEU A 56 8.13 -7.05 14.00
N GLU A 57 6.94 -6.82 14.54
CA GLU A 57 6.73 -6.65 15.97
C GLU A 57 7.17 -7.90 16.76
N ARG A 58 6.79 -9.09 16.28
CA ARG A 58 7.09 -10.33 16.98
C ARG A 58 8.58 -10.66 17.01
N TRP A 59 9.32 -10.28 15.96
CA TRP A 59 10.74 -10.57 15.79
C TRP A 59 11.64 -9.55 16.50
N ARG A 60 11.09 -8.50 17.12
CA ARG A 60 11.84 -7.46 17.85
C ARG A 60 13.05 -6.94 17.05
N ILE A 61 12.83 -6.79 15.75
CA ILE A 61 13.82 -6.21 14.83
C ILE A 61 14.13 -4.80 15.35
N SER A 62 15.42 -4.46 15.45
CA SER A 62 15.87 -3.16 15.96
C SER A 62 15.15 -2.03 15.23
N GLU A 63 14.24 -1.36 15.93
CA GLU A 63 13.37 -0.30 15.40
C GLU A 63 14.22 0.80 14.74
N ASP A 64 15.32 1.17 15.41
CA ASP A 64 16.30 2.15 14.92
C ASP A 64 16.98 1.73 13.61
N GLY A 65 17.31 0.44 13.46
CA GLY A 65 18.00 -0.07 12.27
C GLY A 65 17.08 -0.15 11.05
N PHE A 66 15.82 -0.51 11.28
CA PHE A 66 14.81 -0.59 10.23
C PHE A 66 14.34 0.80 9.79
N GLU A 67 14.17 1.73 10.73
CA GLU A 67 13.87 3.13 10.44
C GLU A 67 14.99 3.79 9.62
N GLY A 68 16.25 3.60 10.02
CA GLY A 68 17.41 4.12 9.26
C GLY A 68 17.49 3.60 7.83
N LEU A 69 17.20 2.31 7.62
CA LEU A 69 17.19 1.70 6.30
C LEU A 69 16.02 2.22 5.45
N MET A 70 14.83 2.36 6.02
CA MET A 70 13.69 2.97 5.33
C MET A 70 13.96 4.42 4.92
N LEU A 71 14.58 5.21 5.79
CA LEU A 71 14.95 6.60 5.48
C LEU A 71 15.99 6.68 4.36
N LEU A 72 16.96 5.77 4.32
CA LEU A 72 17.91 5.65 3.23
C LEU A 72 17.21 5.35 1.90
N ILE A 73 16.31 4.35 1.88
CA ILE A 73 15.52 4.03 0.69
C ILE A 73 14.69 5.24 0.26
N ALA A 74 13.97 5.87 1.19
CA ALA A 74 13.15 7.05 0.93
C ALA A 74 13.99 8.20 0.33
N SER A 75 15.22 8.42 0.84
CA SER A 75 16.11 9.45 0.31
C SER A 75 16.53 9.20 -1.14
N VAL A 76 16.82 7.94 -1.50
CA VAL A 76 17.17 7.55 -2.88
C VAL A 76 16.00 7.79 -3.82
N PHE A 77 14.77 7.44 -3.41
CA PHE A 77 13.57 7.69 -4.19
C PHE A 77 13.32 9.19 -4.40
N VAL A 78 13.48 10.00 -3.35
CA VAL A 78 13.31 11.46 -3.44
C VAL A 78 14.32 12.12 -4.36
N ILE A 79 15.57 11.64 -4.39
CA ILE A 79 16.62 12.17 -5.29
C ILE A 79 16.38 11.74 -6.75
N THR A 80 15.70 10.61 -6.97
CA THR A 80 15.48 10.00 -8.29
C THR A 80 14.23 10.54 -9.01
N MET A 81 13.21 10.97 -8.26
CA MET A 81 11.95 11.53 -8.79
C MET A 81 12.12 12.99 -9.21
#